data_AF-I6CPJ0-F1
#
_entry.id   AF-I6CPJ0-F1
#
_cell.length_a   1.000
_cell.length_b   1.000
_cell.length_c   1.000
_cell.angle_alpha   90.00
_cell.angle_beta   90.00
_cell.angle_gamma   90.00
#
_symmetry.space_group_name_H-M   'P 1'
#
loop_
_entity.id
_entity.type
_entity.pdbx_description
1 polymer ?
#
loop_
_entity_poly.entity_id
_entity_poly.type
_entity_poly.pdbx_seq_one_letter_code
_entity_poly.pdbx_strand_id
1 'polypeptide(L)'
;MSWFGITPSEYSSGGSRHQGSITKAGNSYARKLLVEAAWSYRHPARISPAIQKRQENLPRPVIDRAWDAQLRLCKRYRKLQAKGKNVNITIVAVARELAGFIWDMGRIAMSVAQQPQCHK
;
A
#
# COMPACT_ATOMS: atom_id res chain seq x y z
N MET A 1 9.70 3.21 -6.69
CA MET A 1 9.38 3.35 -5.23
C MET A 1 10.63 3.46 -4.35
N SER A 2 11.79 3.86 -4.89
CA SER A 2 13.02 4.01 -4.10
C SER A 2 12.95 5.16 -3.10
N TRP A 3 12.17 6.21 -3.39
CA TRP A 3 12.04 7.41 -2.56
C TRP A 3 11.51 7.16 -1.13
N PHE A 4 10.66 6.15 -0.93
CA PHE A 4 10.08 5.83 0.38
C PHE A 4 11.00 4.98 1.28
N GLY A 5 12.16 4.52 0.80
CA GLY A 5 13.03 3.64 1.61
C GLY A 5 12.35 2.32 2.02
N ILE A 6 11.46 1.80 1.16
CA ILE A 6 10.75 0.51 1.32
C ILE A 6 11.09 -0.44 0.15
N THR A 7 12.19 -0.17 -0.57
CA THR A 7 12.66 -1.00 -1.69
C THR A 7 13.79 -1.89 -1.23
N PRO A 8 13.80 -3.21 -1.58
CA PRO A 8 14.97 -4.05 -1.35
C PRO A 8 16.18 -3.40 -2.01
N SER A 9 17.33 -3.41 -1.36
CA SER A 9 18.58 -3.10 -2.03
C SER A 9 18.74 -4.12 -3.15
N GLU A 10 19.13 -3.68 -4.33
CA GLU A 10 19.30 -4.57 -5.46
C GLU A 10 20.76 -4.51 -5.88
N TYR A 11 21.42 -5.66 -5.82
CA TYR A 11 22.76 -5.83 -6.36
C TYR A 11 22.63 -6.78 -7.54
N SER A 12 22.80 -6.23 -8.74
CA SER A 12 22.69 -6.97 -9.99
C SER A 12 24.01 -6.83 -10.74
N SER A 13 24.69 -7.94 -11.00
CA SER A 13 25.90 -8.01 -11.83
C SER A 13 25.83 -9.25 -12.72
N GLY A 14 26.26 -9.11 -13.98
CA GLY A 14 26.45 -10.24 -14.91
C GLY A 14 25.27 -11.23 -15.03
N GLY A 15 24.03 -10.75 -15.12
CA GLY A 15 22.85 -11.62 -15.28
C GLY A 15 22.27 -12.23 -13.99
N SER A 16 22.94 -12.06 -12.84
CA SER A 16 22.41 -12.44 -11.53
C SER A 16 21.75 -11.25 -10.83
N ARG A 17 20.58 -11.49 -10.23
CA ARG A 17 19.80 -10.48 -9.51
C ARG A 17 19.68 -10.85 -8.03
N HIS A 18 20.33 -10.09 -7.16
CA HIS A 18 20.23 -10.28 -5.71
C HIS A 18 19.45 -9.13 -5.06
N GLN A 19 18.33 -9.46 -4.41
CA GLN A 19 17.56 -8.51 -3.61
C GLN A 19 17.95 -8.64 -2.14
N GLY A 20 18.66 -7.63 -1.63
CA GLY A 20 19.09 -7.51 -0.24
C GLY A 20 18.09 -6.79 0.66
N SER A 21 18.61 -6.22 1.76
CA SER A 21 17.79 -5.60 2.80
C SER A 21 17.06 -4.35 2.31
N ILE A 22 15.97 -3.98 2.98
CA ILE A 22 15.18 -2.81 2.58
C ILE A 22 16.01 -1.54 2.77
N THR A 23 16.26 -0.82 1.67
CA THR A 23 17.05 0.40 1.64
C THR A 23 16.49 1.37 2.66
N LYS A 24 17.29 1.79 3.64
CA LYS A 24 16.96 2.91 4.53
C LYS A 24 17.14 4.27 3.85
N ALA A 25 17.63 4.26 2.59
CA ALA A 25 17.78 5.44 1.76
C ALA A 25 16.42 5.92 1.26
N GLY A 26 16.04 7.15 1.62
CA GLY A 26 14.74 7.76 1.29
C GLY A 26 14.18 8.57 2.46
N ASN A 27 12.93 9.03 2.32
CA ASN A 27 12.26 9.79 3.36
C ASN A 27 11.91 8.89 4.57
N SER A 28 12.66 9.04 5.66
CA SER A 28 12.49 8.26 6.90
C SER A 28 11.13 8.49 7.57
N TYR A 29 10.59 9.71 7.48
CA TYR A 29 9.27 10.05 8.01
C TYR A 29 8.16 9.34 7.24
N ALA A 30 8.21 9.38 5.90
CA ALA A 30 7.25 8.68 5.06
C ALA A 30 7.31 7.15 5.27
N ARG A 31 8.52 6.60 5.43
CA ARG A 31 8.69 5.19 5.81
C ARG A 31 8.02 4.87 7.14
N LYS A 32 8.25 5.70 8.16
CA LYS A 32 7.66 5.52 9.49
C LYS A 32 6.13 5.52 9.39
N LEU A 33 5.54 6.51 8.72
CA LEU A 33 4.09 6.59 8.53
C LEU A 33 3.51 5.36 7.83
N LEU A 34 4.17 4.87 6.76
CA LEU A 34 3.72 3.68 6.05
C LEU A 34 3.79 2.41 6.90
N VAL A 35 4.83 2.28 7.72
CA VAL A 35 4.98 1.15 8.65
C VAL A 35 3.94 1.21 9.77
N GLU A 36 3.71 2.38 10.36
CA GLU A 36 2.66 2.59 11.36
C GLU A 36 1.28 2.28 10.80
N ALA A 37 0.97 2.78 9.59
CA ALA A 37 -0.28 2.47 8.91
C ALA A 37 -0.42 0.96 8.63
N ALA A 38 0.69 0.30 8.26
CA ALA A 38 0.69 -1.13 7.95
C ALA A 38 0.29 -2.03 9.13
N TRP A 39 0.52 -1.59 10.37
CA TRP A 39 0.07 -2.30 11.57
C TRP A 39 -1.45 -2.48 11.63
N SER A 40 -2.22 -1.55 11.06
CA SER A 40 -3.68 -1.62 11.05
C SER A 40 -4.21 -2.83 10.26
N TYR A 41 -3.48 -3.29 9.23
CA TYR A 41 -3.91 -4.43 8.38
C TYR A 41 -3.74 -5.80 9.03
N ARG A 42 -3.22 -5.88 10.27
CA ARG A 42 -3.29 -7.12 11.07
C ARG A 42 -4.72 -7.49 11.43
N HIS A 43 -5.60 -6.48 11.51
CA HIS A 43 -7.01 -6.64 11.83
C HIS A 43 -7.81 -7.02 10.57
N PRO A 44 -8.98 -7.66 10.73
CA PRO A 44 -9.83 -7.97 9.58
C PRO A 44 -10.26 -6.72 8.82
N ALA A 45 -10.35 -6.84 7.50
CA ALA A 45 -10.88 -5.78 6.63
C ALA A 45 -12.31 -5.46 7.04
N ARG A 46 -12.54 -4.20 7.44
CA ARG A 46 -13.83 -3.68 7.84
C ARG A 46 -13.90 -2.20 7.49
N ILE A 47 -15.05 -1.77 6.99
CA ILE A 47 -15.40 -0.36 6.84
C ILE A 47 -16.17 0.02 8.10
N SER A 48 -15.62 0.96 8.88
CA SER A 48 -16.34 1.54 10.02
C SER A 48 -17.26 2.66 9.54
N PRO A 49 -18.31 3.02 10.30
CA PRO A 49 -19.20 4.12 9.93
C PRO A 49 -18.45 5.45 9.68
N ALA A 50 -17.37 5.69 10.42
CA ALA A 50 -16.52 6.86 10.22
C ALA A 50 -15.77 6.85 8.87
N ILE A 51 -15.35 5.67 8.39
CA ILE A 51 -14.72 5.52 7.08
C ILE A 51 -15.76 5.64 5.97
N GLN A 52 -16.94 5.05 6.16
CA GLN A 52 -18.06 5.15 5.22
C GLN A 52 -18.43 6.63 4.97
N LYS A 53 -18.60 7.41 6.05
CA LYS A 53 -18.89 8.85 5.94
C LYS A 53 -17.83 9.64 5.16
N ARG A 54 -16.56 9.23 5.24
CA ARG A 54 -15.47 9.84 4.47
C ARG A 54 -15.49 9.43 3.00
N GLN A 55 -16.01 8.24 2.70
CA GLN A 55 -16.13 7.71 1.34
C GLN A 55 -17.34 8.25 0.59
N GLU A 56 -18.39 8.71 1.27
CA GLU A 56 -19.62 9.24 0.66
C GLU A 56 -19.38 10.32 -0.41
N ASN A 57 -18.35 11.15 -0.23
CA ASN A 57 -18.02 12.25 -1.15
C ASN A 57 -16.93 11.88 -2.18
N LEU A 58 -16.51 10.62 -2.24
CA LEU A 58 -15.43 10.17 -3.13
C LEU A 58 -15.97 9.46 -4.38
N PRO A 59 -15.24 9.52 -5.51
CA PRO A 59 -15.60 8.76 -6.69
C PRO A 59 -15.60 7.26 -6.45
N ARG A 60 -16.63 6.55 -6.94
CA ARG A 60 -16.76 5.08 -6.82
C ARG A 60 -15.50 4.31 -7.26
N PRO A 61 -14.83 4.64 -8.38
CA PRO A 61 -13.63 3.92 -8.80
C PRO A 61 -12.48 3.96 -7.76
N VAL A 62 -12.40 5.04 -6.99
CA VAL A 62 -11.40 5.19 -5.93
C VAL A 62 -11.78 4.35 -4.71
N ILE A 63 -13.07 4.32 -4.35
CA ILE A 63 -13.59 3.54 -3.22
C ILE A 63 -13.41 2.03 -3.48
N ASP A 64 -13.79 1.56 -4.67
CA ASP A 64 -13.66 0.14 -5.04
C ASP A 64 -12.19 -0.29 -5.00
N ARG A 65 -11.30 0.55 -5.53
CA ARG A 65 -9.86 0.27 -5.49
C ARG A 65 -9.30 0.26 -4.07
N ALA A 66 -9.76 1.16 -3.21
CA ALA A 66 -9.36 1.19 -1.80
C ALA A 66 -9.83 -0.07 -1.06
N TRP A 67 -11.01 -0.59 -1.38
CA TRP A 67 -11.53 -1.82 -0.83
C TRP A 67 -10.71 -3.05 -1.26
N ASP A 68 -10.40 -3.16 -2.56
CA ASP A 68 -9.50 -4.19 -3.09
C ASP A 68 -8.14 -4.19 -2.39
N ALA A 69 -7.60 -2.99 -2.14
CA ALA A 69 -6.37 -2.80 -1.41
C ALA A 69 -6.47 -3.37 0.01
N GLN A 70 -7.53 -3.02 0.75
CA GLN A 70 -7.74 -3.49 2.11
C GLN A 70 -7.84 -5.02 2.18
N LEU A 71 -8.61 -5.64 1.29
CA LEU A 71 -8.74 -7.10 1.22
C LEU A 71 -7.40 -7.78 0.91
N ARG A 72 -6.65 -7.26 -0.06
CA ARG A 72 -5.35 -7.82 -0.44
C ARG A 72 -4.32 -7.70 0.69
N LEU A 73 -4.23 -6.54 1.34
CA LEU A 73 -3.24 -6.29 2.40
C LEU A 73 -3.51 -7.14 3.64
N CYS A 74 -4.77 -7.24 4.08
CA CYS A 74 -5.15 -8.14 5.17
C CYS A 74 -4.87 -9.62 4.82
N LYS A 75 -5.16 -10.05 3.58
CA LYS A 75 -4.84 -11.40 3.11
C LYS A 75 -3.33 -11.65 3.08
N ARG A 76 -2.53 -10.66 2.65
CA ARG A 76 -1.07 -10.75 2.62
C ARG A 76 -0.48 -10.91 4.01
N TYR A 77 -0.97 -10.13 4.98
CA TYR A 77 -0.58 -10.26 6.39
C TYR A 77 -0.83 -11.66 6.91
N ARG A 78 -2.07 -12.16 6.77
CA ARG A 78 -2.45 -13.51 7.22
C ARG A 78 -1.62 -14.61 6.56
N LYS A 79 -1.36 -14.50 5.25
CA LYS A 79 -0.54 -15.47 4.50
C LYS A 79 0.91 -15.52 5.01
N LEU A 80 1.49 -14.38 5.36
CA LEU A 80 2.87 -14.32 5.88
C LEU A 80 2.94 -14.79 7.34
N GLN A 81 1.94 -14.42 8.15
CA GLN A 81 1.81 -14.89 9.52
C GLN A 81 1.62 -16.42 9.58
N ALA A 82 0.79 -17.00 8.72
CA ALA A 82 0.60 -18.45 8.61
C ALA A 82 1.88 -19.20 8.20
N LYS A 83 2.83 -18.52 7.56
CA LYS A 83 4.17 -19.05 7.24
C LYS A 83 5.19 -18.89 8.37
N GLY A 84 4.77 -18.42 9.55
CA GLY A 84 5.65 -18.21 10.70
C GLY A 84 6.68 -17.09 10.51
N LYS A 85 6.44 -16.13 9.60
CA LYS A 85 7.37 -15.02 9.40
C LYS A 85 7.28 -14.02 10.55
N ASN A 86 8.43 -13.46 10.95
CA ASN A 86 8.49 -12.40 11.95
C ASN A 86 7.53 -11.25 11.62
N VAL A 87 6.86 -10.74 12.65
CA VAL A 87 5.83 -9.70 12.52
C VAL A 87 6.41 -8.47 11.81
N ASN A 88 7.62 -8.03 12.18
CA ASN A 88 8.26 -6.88 11.55
C ASN A 88 8.50 -7.07 10.04
N ILE A 89 8.90 -8.26 9.60
CA ILE A 89 9.08 -8.57 8.17
C ILE A 89 7.73 -8.52 7.45
N THR A 90 6.70 -9.06 8.08
CA THR A 90 5.34 -9.06 7.55
C THR A 90 4.79 -7.64 7.41
N ILE A 91 4.93 -6.81 8.44
CA ILE A 91 4.49 -5.40 8.42
C ILE A 91 5.20 -4.62 7.33
N VAL A 92 6.52 -4.78 7.19
CA VAL A 92 7.24 -4.03 6.15
C VAL A 92 6.87 -4.52 4.74
N ALA A 93 6.61 -5.81 4.56
CA ALA A 93 6.10 -6.34 3.29
C ALA A 93 4.71 -5.76 2.95
N VAL A 94 3.83 -5.61 3.95
CA VAL A 94 2.52 -4.97 3.80
C VAL A 94 2.67 -3.48 3.49
N ALA A 95 3.55 -2.75 4.19
CA ALA A 95 3.84 -1.35 3.93
C ALA A 95 4.33 -1.10 2.49
N ARG A 96 5.10 -2.04 1.94
CA ARG A 96 5.54 -2.00 0.54
C ARG A 96 4.38 -2.09 -0.43
N GLU A 97 3.46 -3.04 -0.22
CA GLU A 97 2.26 -3.17 -1.06
C GLU A 97 1.33 -1.95 -0.89
N LEU A 98 1.21 -1.42 0.33
CA LEU A 98 0.43 -0.21 0.64
C LEU A 98 0.89 1.00 -0.17
N ALA A 99 2.20 1.25 -0.25
CA ALA A 99 2.75 2.34 -1.04
C ALA A 99 2.31 2.23 -2.52
N GLY A 100 2.32 1.02 -3.07
CA GLY A 100 1.84 0.72 -4.43
C GLY A 100 0.38 1.11 -4.63
N PHE A 101 -0.48 0.79 -3.66
CA PHE A 101 -1.89 1.18 -3.70
C PHE A 101 -2.12 2.68 -3.59
N ILE A 102 -1.36 3.39 -2.76
CA ILE A 102 -1.44 4.85 -2.65
C ILE A 102 -1.14 5.50 -4.00
N TRP A 103 -0.10 5.04 -4.70
CA TRP A 103 0.23 5.52 -6.04
C TRP A 103 -0.89 5.24 -7.05
N ASP A 104 -1.43 4.02 -7.04
CA ASP A 104 -2.46 3.61 -7.98
C ASP A 104 -3.78 4.38 -7.78
N MET A 105 -4.19 4.57 -6.52
CA MET A 105 -5.33 5.42 -6.16
C MET A 105 -5.10 6.87 -6.59
N GLY A 106 -3.88 7.40 -6.43
CA GLY A 106 -3.53 8.74 -6.91
C GLY A 106 -3.72 8.89 -8.41
N ARG A 107 -3.30 7.88 -9.20
CA ARG A 107 -3.53 7.88 -10.66
C ARG A 107 -5.02 7.81 -11.02
N ILE A 108 -5.79 6.97 -10.33
CA ILE A 108 -7.25 6.88 -10.56
C ILE A 108 -7.91 8.22 -10.21
N ALA A 109 -7.61 8.80 -9.05
CA ALA A 109 -8.16 10.09 -8.63
C ALA A 109 -7.84 11.21 -9.62
N MET A 110 -6.61 11.29 -10.11
CA MET A 110 -6.23 12.25 -11.15
C MET A 110 -7.00 12.00 -12.45
N SER A 111 -7.14 10.74 -12.89
CA SER A 111 -7.88 10.42 -14.10
C SER A 111 -9.38 10.77 -14.01
N VAL A 112 -9.98 10.60 -12.82
CA VAL A 112 -11.38 10.99 -12.56
C VAL A 112 -11.53 12.51 -12.54
N ALA A 113 -10.58 13.24 -11.95
CA ALA A 113 -10.58 14.71 -11.96
C ALA A 113 -10.42 15.30 -13.37
N GLN A 114 -9.78 14.56 -14.29
CA GLN A 114 -9.57 14.99 -15.67
C GLN A 114 -10.77 14.72 -16.59
N GLN A 115 -11.80 13.99 -16.15
CA GLN A 115 -12.99 13.76 -16.96
C GLN A 115 -13.84 15.04 -16.99
N PRO A 116 -13.99 15.72 -18.15
CA PRO A 116 -14.91 16.83 -18.24
C PRO A 116 -16.31 16.29 -18.05
N GLN A 117 -17.08 16.90 -17.13
CA GLN A 117 -18.48 16.59 -16.91
C GLN A 117 -19.23 16.87 -18.22
N CYS A 118 -19.43 15.84 -19.04
CA CYS A 118 -20.34 15.89 -20.18
C CYS A 118 -21.76 15.79 -19.59
N HIS A 119 -22.24 16.93 -19.10
CA HIS A 119 -23.64 17.10 -18.72
C HIS A 119 -24.50 16.87 -19.98
N LYS A 120 -25.38 15.87 -19.89
CA LYS A 120 -26.56 15.74 -20.75
C LYS A 120 -27.67 16.64 -20.22
#